data_AF-A0A7W0XR01-F1
#
_entry.id   AF-A0A7W0XR01-F1
#
_cell.length_a   1.000
_cell.length_b   1.000
_cell.length_c   1.000
_cell.angle_alpha   90.00
_cell.angle_beta   90.00
_cell.angle_gamma   90.00
#
_symmetry.space_group_name_H-M   'P 1'
#
loop_
_entity.id
_entity.type
_entity.pdbx_description
1 polymer ?
#
loop_
_entity_poly.entity_id
_entity_poly.type
_entity_poly.pdbx_seq_one_letter_code
_entity_poly.pdbx_strand_id
1 'polypeptide(L)'
;MKSDFIRVRVEPELKRQTEAVLGELGISVSDAVTVFCRQVVLQRGLPFVVRIPNAETQAALAEDLSQSEGFDDEDALLAAIRAEKD
;
A
#
# COMPACT_ATOMS: atom_id res chain seq x y z
N MET A 1 -13.42 -3.07 -30.96
CA MET A 1 -13.11 -2.42 -29.67
C MET A 1 -12.10 -1.32 -29.96
N LYS A 2 -12.34 -0.07 -29.52
CA LYS A 2 -11.36 1.01 -29.68
C LYS A 2 -10.32 0.87 -28.57
N SER A 3 -9.04 1.01 -28.93
CA SER A 3 -7.92 0.94 -27.99
C SER A 3 -7.11 2.22 -28.15
N ASP A 4 -6.68 2.78 -27.02
CA ASP A 4 -5.80 3.95 -26.97
C ASP A 4 -4.48 3.56 -26.32
N PHE A 5 -3.41 4.28 -26.67
CA PHE A 5 -2.06 4.00 -26.20
C PHE A 5 -1.66 4.92 -25.04
N ILE A 6 -1.15 4.32 -23.98
CA ILE A 6 -0.47 5.04 -22.89
C ILE A 6 1.04 5.08 -23.21
N ARG A 7 1.61 6.28 -23.36
CA ARG A 7 3.04 6.48 -23.58
C ARG A 7 3.65 7.21 -22.39
N VAL A 8 4.62 6.59 -21.73
CA VAL A 8 5.28 7.14 -20.53
C VAL A 8 6.80 7.00 -20.70
N ARG A 9 7.55 8.02 -20.30
CA ARG A 9 9.01 7.95 -20.18
C ARG A 9 9.35 7.38 -18.81
N VAL A 10 10.19 6.36 -18.79
CA VAL A 10 10.69 5.72 -17.58
C VAL A 10 12.19 5.54 -17.70
N GLU A 11 12.88 5.57 -16.56
CA GLU A 11 14.31 5.26 -16.54
C GLU A 11 14.55 3.81 -16.97
N PRO A 12 15.58 3.53 -17.79
CA PRO A 12 15.84 2.18 -18.29
C PRO A 12 16.03 1.13 -17.17
N GLU A 13 16.69 1.54 -16.09
CA GLU A 13 16.92 0.67 -14.93
C GLU A 13 15.61 0.33 -14.22
N LEU A 14 14.77 1.34 -13.96
CA LEU A 14 13.45 1.15 -13.34
C LEU A 14 12.57 0.22 -14.18
N LYS A 15 12.60 0.36 -15.52
CA LYS A 15 11.87 -0.54 -16.43
C LYS A 15 12.33 -1.99 -16.28
N ARG A 16 13.65 -2.23 -16.27
CA ARG A 16 14.20 -3.59 -16.12
C ARG A 16 13.83 -4.21 -14.77
N GLN A 17 13.93 -3.45 -13.69
CA GLN A 17 13.55 -3.94 -12.35
C GLN A 17 12.05 -4.27 -12.28
N THR A 18 11.21 -3.40 -12.84
CA THR A 18 9.77 -3.63 -12.91
C THR A 18 9.45 -4.89 -13.71
N GLU A 19 10.09 -5.09 -14.87
CA GLU A 19 9.89 -6.28 -15.70
C GLU A 19 10.31 -7.58 -15.00
N ALA A 20 11.40 -7.55 -14.21
CA ALA A 20 11.83 -8.71 -13.43
C ALA A 20 10.78 -9.09 -12.37
N VAL A 21 10.35 -8.12 -11.55
CA VAL A 21 9.37 -8.35 -10.49
C VAL A 21 8.01 -8.80 -11.04
N LEU A 22 7.51 -8.14 -12.08
CA LEU A 22 6.23 -8.51 -12.70
C LEU A 22 6.31 -9.85 -13.44
N GLY A 23 7.48 -10.20 -13.97
CA GLY A 23 7.76 -11.49 -14.57
C GLY A 23 7.62 -12.64 -13.58
N GLU A 24 8.06 -12.46 -12.33
CA GLU A 24 7.84 -13.44 -11.25
C GLU A 24 6.36 -13.63 -10.93
N LEU A 25 5.55 -12.58 -11.10
CA LEU A 25 4.09 -12.61 -10.94
C LEU A 25 3.35 -13.10 -12.20
N GLY A 26 4.08 -13.39 -13.30
CA GLY A 26 3.51 -13.88 -14.55
C GLY A 26 2.71 -12.84 -15.34
N ILE A 27 2.93 -11.55 -15.11
CA ILE A 27 2.21 -10.47 -15.81
C ILE A 27 3.16 -9.50 -16.50
N SER A 28 2.73 -8.93 -17.61
CA SER A 28 3.49 -7.90 -18.31
C SER A 28 3.34 -6.53 -17.64
N VAL A 29 4.23 -5.59 -17.98
CA VAL A 29 4.08 -4.18 -17.59
C VAL A 29 2.74 -3.61 -18.09
N SER A 30 2.29 -4.00 -19.29
CA SER A 30 1.00 -3.56 -19.85
C SER A 30 -0.19 -4.08 -19.04
N ASP A 31 -0.12 -5.31 -18.54
CA ASP A 31 -1.15 -5.88 -17.67
C ASP A 31 -1.20 -5.13 -16.34
N ALA A 32 -0.03 -4.89 -15.72
CA ALA A 32 0.07 -4.13 -14.48
C ALA A 32 -0.48 -2.71 -14.62
N VAL A 33 -0.15 -2.00 -15.71
CA VAL A 33 -0.71 -0.67 -16.00
C VAL A 33 -2.23 -0.73 -16.18
N THR A 34 -2.75 -1.77 -16.85
CA THR A 34 -4.19 -1.96 -17.01
C THR A 34 -4.89 -2.17 -15.67
N VAL A 35 -4.32 -3.01 -14.79
CA VAL A 35 -4.83 -3.23 -13.43
C VAL A 35 -4.79 -1.95 -12.61
N PHE A 36 -3.68 -1.21 -12.66
CA PHE A 36 -3.54 0.08 -12.00
C PHE A 36 -4.65 1.06 -12.41
N CYS A 37 -4.88 1.25 -13.72
CA CYS A 37 -5.93 2.13 -14.22
C CYS A 37 -7.32 1.69 -13.76
N ARG A 38 -7.61 0.37 -13.75
CA ARG A 38 -8.87 -0.16 -13.23
C ARG A 38 -9.06 0.14 -11.75
N GLN A 39 -8.01 -0.02 -10.95
CA GLN A 39 -8.07 0.29 -9.52
C GLN A 39 -8.29 1.78 -9.26
N VAL A 40 -7.66 2.66 -10.05
CA VAL A 40 -7.90 4.11 -9.97
C VAL A 40 -9.37 4.45 -10.19
N VAL A 41 -9.98 3.87 -11.23
CA VAL A 41 -11.40 4.08 -11.54
C VAL A 41 -12.31 3.54 -10.44
N LEU A 42 -12.01 2.33 -9.94
CA LEU A 42 -12.80 1.67 -8.91
C LEU A 42 -12.79 2.43 -7.59
N GLN A 43 -11.62 2.88 -7.15
CA GLN A 43 -11.43 3.53 -5.85
C GLN A 43 -11.67 5.04 -5.89
N ARG A 44 -11.84 5.62 -7.08
CA ARG A 44 -11.91 7.08 -7.30
C ARG A 44 -10.71 7.81 -6.66
N GLY A 45 -9.54 7.20 -6.76
CA GLY A 45 -8.32 7.66 -6.07
C GLY A 45 -7.11 6.84 -6.49
N LEU A 46 -5.95 7.08 -5.87
CA LEU A 46 -4.78 6.25 -6.12
C LEU A 46 -4.95 4.88 -5.47
N PRO A 47 -4.50 3.79 -6.12
CA PRO A 47 -4.71 2.42 -5.66
C PRO A 47 -3.69 2.00 -4.61
N PHE A 48 -3.15 2.97 -3.90
CA PHE A 48 -2.24 2.86 -2.78
C PHE A 48 -2.40 4.11 -1.91
N VAL A 49 -2.12 3.97 -0.62
CA VAL A 49 -2.28 5.05 0.34
C VAL A 49 -1.18 6.09 0.09
N VAL A 50 -1.56 7.27 -0.41
CA VAL A 50 -0.65 8.41 -0.50
C VAL A 50 -0.84 9.28 0.73
N ARG A 51 0.02 9.09 1.72
CA ARG A 51 0.09 9.94 2.90
C ARG A 51 1.54 10.28 3.18
N ILE A 52 1.81 11.56 3.41
CA ILE A 52 2.97 11.95 4.22
C ILE A 52 2.48 11.72 5.65
N PRO A 53 3.07 10.78 6.42
CA PRO A 53 2.66 10.55 7.79
C PRO A 53 2.75 11.86 8.57
N ASN A 54 1.69 12.23 9.29
CA ASN A 54 1.72 13.42 10.14
C ASN A 54 2.65 13.17 11.34
N ALA A 55 2.99 14.23 12.09
CA ALA A 55 3.93 14.12 13.22
C ALA A 55 3.50 13.05 14.25
N GLU A 56 2.19 12.94 14.51
CA GLU A 56 1.60 11.94 15.41
C GLU A 56 1.81 10.50 14.89
N THR A 57 1.55 10.25 13.60
CA THR A 57 1.77 8.93 12.97
C THR A 57 3.26 8.58 12.92
N GLN A 58 4.14 9.57 12.70
CA GLN A 58 5.59 9.35 12.74
C GLN A 58 6.07 8.99 14.15
N ALA A 59 5.56 9.66 15.18
CA ALA A 59 5.88 9.37 16.57
C ALA A 59 5.41 7.96 16.96
N ALA A 60 4.18 7.59 16.61
CA ALA A 60 3.64 6.26 16.88
C ALA A 60 4.43 5.13 16.16
N LEU A 61 4.89 5.36 14.93
CA LEU A 61 5.73 4.39 14.20
C LEU A 61 7.16 4.27 14.76
N ALA A 62 7.65 5.29 15.46
CA ALA A 62 8.98 5.31 16.07
C ALA A 62 8.98 4.81 17.52
N GLU A 63 7.82 4.49 18.08
CA GLU A 63 7.68 4.01 19.45
C GLU A 63 8.27 2.60 19.60
N ASP A 64 8.98 2.37 20.70
CA ASP A 64 9.58 1.08 21.01
C ASP A 64 8.50 0.13 21.57
N LEU A 65 7.97 -0.71 20.68
CA LEU A 65 6.92 -1.67 20.99
C LEU A 65 7.40 -2.81 21.91
N SER A 66 8.69 -2.90 22.26
CA SER A 66 9.17 -3.92 23.20
C SER A 66 8.61 -3.78 24.61
N GLN A 67 8.10 -2.60 24.97
CA GLN A 67 7.40 -2.32 26.22
C GLN A 67 5.87 -2.42 26.10
N SER A 68 5.34 -2.77 24.92
CA SER A 68 3.89 -2.89 24.74
C SER A 68 3.32 -4.12 25.46
N GLU A 69 2.14 -3.96 26.04
CA GLU A 69 1.40 -5.09 26.61
C GLU A 69 0.93 -6.02 25.47
N GLY A 70 1.33 -7.28 25.54
CA GLY A 70 0.78 -8.34 24.70
C GLY A 70 -0.55 -8.82 25.25
N PHE A 71 -1.49 -9.11 24.36
CA PHE A 71 -2.80 -9.67 24.70
C PHE A 71 -2.94 -11.07 24.09
N ASP A 72 -3.41 -12.02 24.88
CA ASP A 72 -3.51 -13.44 24.48
C ASP A 72 -4.79 -13.75 23.67
N ASP A 73 -5.81 -12.87 23.75
CA ASP A 73 -7.09 -13.02 23.06
C ASP A 73 -7.71 -11.68 22.65
N GLU A 74 -8.68 -11.75 21.72
CA GLU A 74 -9.36 -10.58 21.17
C GLU A 74 -10.19 -9.82 22.21
N ASP A 75 -10.83 -10.52 23.15
CA ASP A 75 -11.71 -9.90 24.15
C ASP A 75 -10.88 -9.04 25.10
N ALA A 76 -9.71 -9.53 25.52
CA ALA A 76 -8.75 -8.79 26.35
C ALA A 76 -8.23 -7.53 25.64
N LEU A 77 -7.85 -7.64 24.36
CA LEU A 77 -7.40 -6.50 23.56
C LEU A 77 -8.48 -5.42 23.42
N LEU A 78 -9.72 -5.83 23.09
CA LEU A 78 -10.82 -4.89 22.87
C LEU A 78 -11.27 -4.22 24.17
N ALA A 79 -11.16 -4.89 25.31
CA ALA A 79 -11.43 -4.30 26.62
C ALA A 79 -10.42 -3.18 26.94
N ALA A 80 -9.12 -3.42 26.69
CA ALA A 80 -8.07 -2.43 26.93
C ALA A 80 -8.23 -1.17 26.07
N ILE A 81 -8.46 -1.32 24.76
CA ILE A 81 -8.67 -0.20 23.83
C ILE A 81 -9.86 0.66 24.24
N ARG A 82 -10.93 0.04 24.76
CA ARG A 82 -12.13 0.78 25.20
C ARG A 82 -11.89 1.53 26.50
N ALA A 83 -11.11 0.97 27.42
CA ALA A 83 -10.78 1.59 28.70
C ALA A 83 -9.87 2.82 28.58
N GLU A 84 -9.03 2.89 27.55
CA GLU A 84 -8.14 4.03 27.29
C GLU A 84 -8.85 5.25 26.69
N LYS A 85 -10.11 5.09 26.26
CA LYS A 85 -10.89 6.13 25.56
C LYS A 85 -11.86 6.91 26.45
N ASP A 86 -11.97 6.55 27.73
CA ASP A 86 -12.72 7.26 28.79
C ASP A 86 -11.79 8.17 29.61
#